data_AF-A0A7X8Z888-F1
#
_entry.id   AF-A0A7X8Z888-F1
#
_cell.length_a   1.000
_cell.length_b   1.000
_cell.length_c   1.000
_cell.angle_alpha   90.00
_cell.angle_beta   90.00
_cell.angle_gamma   90.00
#
_symmetry.space_group_name_H-M   'P 1'
#
loop_
_entity.id
_entity.type
_entity.pdbx_description
1 polymer ?
#
loop_
_entity_poly.entity_id
_entity_poly.type
_entity_poly.pdbx_seq_one_letter_code
_entity_poly.pdbx_strand_id
1 'polypeptide(L)'
;MKNLFLVMIPILTLAACQPKTEKIPALDLSNLDTTCSPGQDFYKYATYGWQVKNPLKPEFARYGSFDRLRENNEIRLNELFASMTTMKTKQGTIEQKIVDLYKQGLDSIRMNKEGTEPVKPYVAQIYAAEGKEELAKLIAAMHDVGEGPFFGGGVGADLMNSDMQIFYLSQSGLGIGDRDYYLKLENASIKEAYRNFLNRIFTLCGSDRAQVAADNAVFVEEVLALNSWTREQERDYAAQYNPMSSKQIVENYKGFPFAVYFAARNIPEQEKIIVCEPSFFEAFSNYYGTADIQVLKDYLAAQLISSSC
;
A
#
# COMPACT_ATOMS: atom_id res chain seq x y z
N MET A 1 50.47 -56.92 55.55
CA MET A 1 51.41 -55.77 55.63
C MET A 1 51.81 -55.39 54.22
N LYS A 2 51.52 -54.13 53.86
CA LYS A 2 52.07 -53.30 52.76
C LYS A 2 52.35 -53.96 51.41
N ASN A 3 51.62 -53.53 50.38
CA ASN A 3 52.16 -52.90 49.16
C ASN A 3 51.00 -52.42 48.28
N LEU A 4 50.66 -51.12 48.40
CA LEU A 4 49.70 -50.46 47.53
C LEU A 4 50.49 -49.69 46.46
N PHE A 5 50.55 -50.25 45.25
CA PHE A 5 51.06 -49.59 44.06
C PHE A 5 50.00 -48.62 43.53
N LEU A 6 50.28 -47.33 43.53
CA LEU A 6 49.45 -46.31 42.90
C LEU A 6 49.92 -46.16 41.44
N VAL A 7 49.12 -46.68 40.50
CA VAL A 7 49.34 -46.54 39.05
C VAL A 7 48.67 -45.26 38.59
N MET A 8 49.46 -44.35 38.04
CA MET A 8 49.03 -43.22 37.23
C MET A 8 48.43 -43.74 35.91
N ILE A 9 47.20 -43.37 35.57
CA ILE A 9 46.65 -43.50 34.21
C ILE A 9 46.42 -42.09 33.66
N PRO A 10 46.96 -41.75 32.47
CA PRO A 10 46.76 -40.44 31.86
C PRO A 10 45.37 -40.36 31.21
N ILE A 11 44.64 -39.29 31.52
CA ILE A 11 43.43 -38.88 30.81
C ILE A 11 43.87 -38.31 29.47
N LEU A 12 43.72 -39.09 28.39
CA LEU A 12 43.90 -38.63 27.02
C LEU A 12 42.57 -38.65 26.27
N THR A 13 42.13 -37.45 25.88
CA THR A 13 41.40 -37.13 24.64
C THR A 13 40.02 -37.77 24.39
N LEU A 14 38.96 -37.04 24.75
CA LEU A 14 37.71 -36.99 23.99
C LEU A 14 37.30 -35.52 23.82
N ALA A 15 38.04 -34.79 22.98
CA ALA A 15 37.66 -33.47 22.50
C ALA A 15 37.90 -33.41 20.99
N ALA A 16 37.05 -34.07 20.21
CA ALA A 16 37.03 -33.89 18.76
C ALA A 16 35.75 -34.44 18.13
N CYS A 17 34.71 -33.61 18.11
CA CYS A 17 33.74 -33.54 17.00
C CYS A 17 32.87 -32.30 17.20
N GLN A 18 33.45 -31.12 17.02
CA GLN A 18 32.63 -29.98 16.62
C GLN A 18 32.44 -30.08 15.10
N PRO A 19 31.21 -29.98 14.57
CA PRO A 19 31.00 -29.92 13.14
C PRO A 19 31.79 -28.73 12.60
N LYS A 20 32.64 -28.96 11.59
CA LYS A 20 33.29 -27.88 10.84
C LYS A 20 32.18 -27.06 10.19
N THR A 21 31.85 -25.91 10.76
CA THR A 21 31.02 -24.92 10.11
C THR A 21 31.73 -24.50 8.83
N GLU A 22 31.14 -24.81 7.68
CA GLU A 22 31.65 -24.38 6.39
C GLU A 22 31.71 -22.86 6.36
N LYS A 23 32.89 -22.29 6.10
CA LYS A 23 33.05 -20.83 6.01
C LYS A 23 32.44 -20.38 4.68
N ILE A 24 31.19 -19.94 4.73
CA ILE A 24 30.55 -19.26 3.59
C ILE A 24 31.33 -17.96 3.36
N PRO A 25 31.94 -17.75 2.18
CA PRO A 25 32.64 -16.51 1.87
C PRO A 25 31.68 -15.31 2.00
N ALA A 26 32.15 -14.21 2.60
CA ALA A 26 31.34 -13.01 2.75
C ALA A 26 30.98 -12.36 1.40
N LEU A 27 31.81 -12.57 0.38
CA LEU A 27 31.60 -12.11 -0.99
C LEU A 27 31.83 -13.25 -1.96
N ASP A 28 30.91 -13.42 -2.90
CA ASP A 28 31.13 -14.25 -4.08
C ASP A 28 31.85 -13.41 -5.13
N LEU A 29 33.17 -13.62 -5.24
CA LEU A 29 34.02 -12.90 -6.18
C LEU A 29 33.64 -13.14 -7.64
N SER A 30 32.86 -14.18 -7.95
CA SER A 30 32.37 -14.42 -9.30
C SER A 30 31.31 -13.40 -9.76
N ASN A 31 30.80 -12.58 -8.85
CA ASN A 31 29.88 -11.49 -9.16
C ASN A 31 30.58 -10.20 -9.62
N LEU A 32 31.91 -10.13 -9.47
CA LEU A 32 32.70 -8.99 -9.90
C LEU A 32 32.86 -8.99 -11.42
N ASP A 33 32.88 -7.80 -12.02
CA ASP A 33 33.39 -7.57 -13.37
C ASP A 33 34.80 -6.98 -13.29
N THR A 34 35.80 -7.86 -13.34
CA THR A 34 37.21 -7.47 -13.26
C THR A 34 37.75 -6.84 -14.54
N THR A 35 36.93 -6.72 -15.60
CA THR A 35 37.29 -5.97 -16.81
C THR A 35 37.11 -4.46 -16.63
N CYS A 36 36.36 -4.04 -15.61
CA CYS A 36 36.16 -2.64 -15.21
C CYS A 36 37.09 -2.28 -14.05
N SER A 37 37.77 -1.13 -14.12
CA SER A 37 38.54 -0.64 -12.97
C SER A 37 37.60 -0.15 -11.87
N PRO A 38 37.80 -0.54 -10.59
CA PRO A 38 36.97 -0.07 -9.48
C PRO A 38 37.06 1.44 -9.26
N GLY A 39 38.13 2.10 -9.71
CA GLY A 39 38.29 3.55 -9.64
C GLY A 39 37.54 4.32 -10.74
N GLN A 40 37.04 3.64 -11.78
CA GLN A 40 36.27 4.25 -12.87
C GLN A 40 34.77 4.10 -12.62
N ASP A 41 34.32 2.88 -12.32
CA ASP A 41 32.94 2.57 -12.00
C ASP A 41 32.92 1.41 -11.01
N PHE A 42 32.84 1.76 -9.72
CA PHE A 42 32.79 0.77 -8.66
C PHE A 42 31.52 -0.08 -8.71
N TYR A 43 30.39 0.49 -9.16
CA TYR A 43 29.13 -0.24 -9.24
C TYR A 43 29.20 -1.34 -10.30
N LYS A 44 29.71 -1.01 -11.49
CA LYS A 44 29.94 -2.01 -12.55
C LYS A 44 30.93 -3.07 -12.09
N TYR A 45 32.09 -2.66 -11.58
CA TYR A 45 33.10 -3.61 -11.05
C TYR A 45 32.50 -4.56 -10.00
N ALA A 46 31.71 -4.04 -9.07
CA ALA A 46 31.20 -4.83 -7.95
C ALA A 46 30.00 -5.71 -8.30
N THR A 47 29.17 -5.32 -9.27
CA THR A 47 27.83 -5.93 -9.46
C THR A 47 27.57 -6.51 -10.84
N TYR A 48 28.31 -6.11 -11.89
CA TYR A 48 27.92 -6.42 -13.26
C TYR A 48 28.06 -7.91 -13.59
N GLY A 49 29.03 -8.62 -13.00
CA GLY A 49 29.13 -10.07 -13.11
C GLY A 49 27.89 -10.80 -12.57
N TRP A 50 27.26 -10.27 -11.51
CA TRP A 50 25.97 -10.76 -11.01
C TRP A 50 24.83 -10.42 -11.97
N GLN A 51 24.76 -9.18 -12.47
CA GLN A 51 23.69 -8.74 -13.37
C GLN A 51 23.62 -9.59 -14.65
N VAL A 52 24.78 -9.92 -15.24
CA VAL A 52 24.86 -10.80 -16.42
C VAL A 52 24.31 -12.21 -16.13
N LYS A 53 24.54 -12.73 -14.92
CA LYS A 53 24.05 -14.05 -14.48
C LYS A 53 22.59 -14.05 -14.04
N ASN A 54 22.00 -12.89 -13.79
CA ASN A 54 20.66 -12.74 -13.24
C ASN A 54 19.84 -11.76 -14.11
N PRO A 55 19.52 -12.15 -15.35
CA PRO A 55 18.66 -11.34 -16.20
C PRO A 55 17.29 -11.13 -15.54
N LEU A 56 16.70 -9.95 -15.74
CA LEU A 56 15.39 -9.62 -15.21
C LEU A 56 14.34 -10.55 -15.84
N LYS A 57 13.66 -11.34 -15.00
CA LYS A 57 12.61 -12.23 -15.47
C LYS A 57 11.30 -11.44 -15.69
N PRO A 58 10.39 -11.91 -16.57
CA PRO A 58 9.16 -11.18 -16.91
C PRO A 58 8.25 -10.81 -15.73
N GLU A 59 8.31 -11.59 -14.65
CA GLU A 59 7.52 -11.37 -13.43
C GLU A 59 8.06 -10.24 -12.53
N PHE A 60 9.23 -9.67 -12.82
CA PHE A 60 9.85 -8.61 -12.02
C PHE A 60 10.04 -7.31 -12.81
N ALA A 61 9.69 -6.17 -12.21
CA ALA A 61 10.01 -4.84 -12.75
C ALA A 61 11.44 -4.36 -12.38
N ARG A 62 12.03 -4.98 -11.35
CA ARG A 62 13.42 -4.81 -10.91
C ARG A 62 13.85 -6.06 -10.16
N TYR A 63 15.15 -6.35 -10.13
CA TYR A 63 15.64 -7.51 -9.39
C TYR A 63 17.05 -7.27 -8.83
N GLY A 64 17.21 -7.49 -7.53
CA GLY A 64 18.48 -7.33 -6.81
C GLY A 64 18.55 -8.15 -5.53
N SER A 65 19.49 -7.81 -4.66
CA SER A 65 19.72 -8.51 -3.39
C SER A 65 18.49 -8.51 -2.46
N PHE A 66 17.74 -7.40 -2.40
CA PHE A 66 16.53 -7.30 -1.60
C PHE A 66 15.38 -8.16 -2.15
N ASP A 67 15.25 -8.26 -3.47
CA ASP A 67 14.21 -9.08 -4.10
C ASP A 67 14.49 -10.57 -3.91
N ARG A 68 15.76 -10.99 -4.07
CA ARG A 68 16.19 -12.36 -3.74
C ARG A 68 15.94 -12.71 -2.28
N LEU A 69 16.19 -11.78 -1.35
CA LEU A 69 15.89 -12.00 0.06
C LEU A 69 14.37 -12.12 0.30
N ARG A 70 13.56 -11.30 -0.39
CA ARG A 70 12.10 -11.37 -0.34
C ARG A 70 11.60 -12.73 -0.83
N GLU A 71 12.03 -13.20 -2.00
CA GLU A 71 11.65 -14.52 -2.53
C GLU A 71 12.03 -15.67 -1.58
N ASN A 72 13.25 -15.66 -1.03
CA ASN A 72 13.66 -16.68 -0.07
C ASN A 72 12.78 -16.69 1.18
N ASN A 73 12.33 -15.51 1.62
CA ASN A 73 11.40 -15.39 2.73
C ASN A 73 9.99 -15.86 2.34
N GLU A 74 9.51 -15.54 1.13
CA GLU A 74 8.23 -16.03 0.62
C GLU A 74 8.17 -17.57 0.56
N ILE A 75 9.24 -18.22 0.10
CA ILE A 75 9.35 -19.70 0.12
C ILE A 75 9.19 -20.23 1.54
N ARG A 76 9.92 -19.67 2.50
CA ARG A 76 9.88 -20.11 3.91
C ARG A 76 8.52 -19.84 4.57
N LEU A 77 7.89 -18.71 4.25
CA LEU A 77 6.55 -18.39 4.75
C LEU A 77 5.52 -19.34 4.16
N ASN A 78 5.60 -19.66 2.87
CA ASN A 78 4.73 -20.64 2.24
C ASN A 78 4.92 -22.04 2.85
N GLU A 79 6.15 -22.46 3.15
CA GLU A 79 6.43 -23.71 3.87
C GLU A 79 5.82 -23.69 5.28
N LEU A 80 5.97 -22.59 6.02
CA LEU A 80 5.42 -22.44 7.37
C LEU A 80 3.88 -22.54 7.36
N PHE A 81 3.24 -21.88 6.40
CA PHE A 81 1.79 -21.83 6.27
C PHE A 81 1.20 -23.02 5.52
N ALA A 82 1.98 -23.85 4.82
CA ALA A 82 1.50 -25.01 4.09
C ALA A 82 0.66 -25.95 4.99
N SER A 83 1.08 -26.12 6.26
CA SER A 83 0.38 -26.94 7.25
C SER A 83 -1.02 -26.41 7.61
N MET A 84 -1.27 -25.10 7.43
CA MET A 84 -2.56 -24.47 7.75
C MET A 84 -3.69 -24.96 6.83
N THR A 85 -3.36 -25.41 5.62
CA THR A 85 -4.36 -25.92 4.67
C THR A 85 -5.13 -27.13 5.20
N THR A 86 -4.49 -27.96 6.03
CA THR A 86 -5.10 -29.15 6.66
C THR A 86 -5.44 -28.97 8.14
N MET A 87 -5.09 -27.83 8.73
CA MET A 87 -5.26 -27.60 10.16
C MET A 87 -6.74 -27.51 10.54
N LYS A 88 -7.12 -28.18 11.63
CA LYS A 88 -8.43 -28.05 12.27
C LYS A 88 -8.27 -27.15 13.49
N THR A 89 -9.00 -26.05 13.51
CA THR A 89 -8.97 -25.04 14.57
C THR A 89 -10.31 -25.00 15.29
N LYS A 90 -10.29 -24.51 16.54
CA LYS A 90 -11.53 -24.27 17.29
C LYS A 90 -12.20 -23.01 16.76
N GLN A 91 -13.51 -23.05 16.55
CA GLN A 91 -14.27 -21.89 16.09
C GLN A 91 -14.10 -20.68 17.02
N GLY A 92 -13.87 -19.51 16.43
CA GLY A 92 -13.75 -18.24 17.15
C GLY A 92 -12.36 -17.92 17.68
N THR A 93 -11.37 -18.82 17.54
CA THR A 93 -10.00 -18.54 17.98
C THR A 93 -9.22 -17.73 16.95
N ILE A 94 -8.12 -17.10 17.39
CA ILE A 94 -7.22 -16.35 16.51
C ILE A 94 -6.63 -17.26 15.43
N GLU A 95 -6.28 -18.50 15.80
CA GLU A 95 -5.75 -19.50 14.89
C GLU A 95 -6.75 -19.84 13.78
N GLN A 96 -8.04 -19.95 14.09
CA GLN A 96 -9.07 -20.15 13.07
C GLN A 96 -9.14 -18.98 12.10
N LYS A 97 -9.10 -17.74 12.59
CA LYS A 97 -9.12 -16.56 11.72
C LYS A 97 -7.91 -16.52 10.77
N ILE A 98 -6.72 -16.85 11.27
CA ILE A 98 -5.49 -16.90 10.45
C ILE A 98 -5.59 -18.00 9.39
N VAL A 99 -5.96 -19.21 9.80
CA VAL A 99 -6.12 -20.36 8.89
C VAL A 99 -7.17 -20.07 7.81
N ASP A 100 -8.29 -19.48 8.18
CA ASP A 100 -9.36 -19.15 7.24
C ASP A 100 -8.95 -18.04 6.28
N LEU A 101 -8.25 -16.99 6.74
CA LEU A 101 -7.73 -15.95 5.84
C LEU A 101 -6.76 -16.53 4.82
N TYR A 102 -5.85 -17.41 5.26
CA TYR A 102 -4.91 -18.09 4.37
C TYR A 102 -5.63 -18.97 3.34
N LYS A 103 -6.59 -19.80 3.79
CA LYS A 103 -7.39 -20.65 2.88
C LYS A 103 -8.20 -19.84 1.88
N GLN A 104 -8.77 -18.71 2.31
CA GLN A 104 -9.53 -17.83 1.44
C GLN A 104 -8.67 -17.23 0.33
N GLY A 105 -7.42 -16.86 0.63
CA GLY A 105 -6.48 -16.37 -0.39
C GLY A 105 -6.03 -17.43 -1.40
N LEU A 106 -6.07 -18.72 -1.04
CA LEU A 106 -5.70 -19.82 -1.93
C LEU A 106 -6.86 -20.35 -2.79
N ASP A 107 -8.12 -20.05 -2.43
CA ASP A 107 -9.30 -20.62 -3.10
C ASP A 107 -9.67 -19.89 -4.40
N SER A 108 -8.81 -20.07 -5.41
CA SER A 108 -9.03 -19.53 -6.75
C SER A 108 -10.30 -20.09 -7.43
N ILE A 109 -10.76 -21.29 -7.06
CA ILE A 109 -11.99 -21.89 -7.61
C ILE A 109 -13.20 -21.08 -7.18
N ARG A 110 -13.28 -20.75 -5.88
CA ARG A 110 -14.32 -19.87 -5.34
C ARG A 110 -14.22 -18.48 -5.97
N MET A 111 -13.03 -17.86 -5.99
CA MET A 111 -12.85 -16.52 -6.56
C MET A 111 -13.30 -16.45 -8.02
N ASN A 112 -12.93 -17.43 -8.86
CA ASN A 112 -13.34 -17.48 -10.26
C ASN A 112 -14.84 -17.70 -10.44
N LYS A 113 -15.47 -18.46 -9.53
CA LYS A 113 -16.92 -18.68 -9.53
C LYS A 113 -17.70 -17.44 -9.11
N GLU A 114 -17.23 -16.73 -8.09
CA GLU A 114 -17.87 -15.52 -7.56
C GLU A 114 -17.68 -14.32 -8.50
N GLY A 115 -16.54 -14.24 -9.20
CA GLY A 115 -16.25 -13.15 -10.12
C GLY A 115 -16.44 -11.79 -9.45
N THR A 116 -17.22 -10.91 -10.08
CA THR A 116 -17.50 -9.56 -9.55
C THR A 116 -18.70 -9.49 -8.61
N GLU A 117 -19.40 -10.59 -8.34
CA GLU A 117 -20.62 -10.56 -7.51
C GLU A 117 -20.39 -9.94 -6.11
N PRO A 118 -19.27 -10.19 -5.40
CA PRO A 118 -19.05 -9.60 -4.08
C PRO A 118 -18.96 -8.07 -4.06
N VAL A 119 -18.46 -7.43 -5.12
CA VAL A 119 -18.27 -5.96 -5.16
C VAL A 119 -19.52 -5.20 -5.62
N LYS A 120 -20.42 -5.86 -6.38
CA LYS A 120 -21.62 -5.23 -6.97
C LYS A 120 -22.52 -4.49 -5.97
N PRO A 121 -22.83 -5.02 -4.78
CA PRO A 121 -23.69 -4.30 -3.82
C PRO A 121 -23.09 -2.96 -3.38
N TYR A 122 -21.78 -2.88 -3.22
CA TYR A 122 -21.08 -1.66 -2.80
C TYR A 122 -21.02 -0.63 -3.93
N VAL A 123 -20.78 -1.07 -5.16
CA VAL A 123 -20.86 -0.21 -6.35
C VAL A 123 -22.29 0.33 -6.52
N ALA A 124 -23.32 -0.51 -6.31
CA ALA A 124 -24.70 -0.08 -6.37
C ALA A 124 -25.05 0.97 -5.30
N GLN A 125 -24.50 0.86 -4.08
CA GLN A 125 -24.68 1.87 -3.03
C GLN A 125 -24.11 3.24 -3.44
N ILE A 126 -22.93 3.27 -4.09
CA ILE A 126 -22.35 4.51 -4.64
C ILE A 126 -23.29 5.13 -5.66
N TYR A 127 -23.78 4.35 -6.62
CA TYR A 127 -24.67 4.87 -7.65
C TYR A 127 -26.06 5.26 -7.15
N ALA A 128 -26.52 4.68 -6.05
CA ALA A 128 -27.81 5.01 -5.42
C ALA A 128 -27.82 6.33 -4.65
N ALA A 129 -26.65 6.89 -4.27
CA ALA A 129 -26.59 8.12 -3.49
C ALA A 129 -27.25 9.30 -4.23
N GLU A 130 -28.27 9.94 -3.65
CA GLU A 130 -29.03 11.01 -4.31
C GLU A 130 -28.36 12.38 -4.20
N GLY A 131 -27.45 12.53 -3.22
CA GLY A 131 -26.81 13.79 -2.91
C GLY A 131 -25.34 13.68 -2.49
N LYS A 132 -24.64 14.81 -2.53
CA LYS A 132 -23.23 14.92 -2.14
C LYS A 132 -22.99 14.68 -0.66
N GLU A 133 -23.98 14.89 0.21
CA GLU A 133 -23.88 14.51 1.62
C GLU A 133 -23.91 12.99 1.81
N GLU A 134 -24.72 12.26 1.04
CA GLU A 134 -24.75 10.80 1.08
C GLU A 134 -23.44 10.21 0.53
N LEU A 135 -22.91 10.78 -0.55
CA LEU A 135 -21.57 10.42 -1.03
C LEU A 135 -20.49 10.68 0.02
N ALA A 136 -20.57 11.76 0.79
CA ALA A 136 -19.61 12.01 1.87
C ALA A 136 -19.68 10.97 3.00
N LYS A 137 -20.87 10.42 3.29
CA LYS A 137 -21.03 9.30 4.22
C LYS A 137 -20.43 8.00 3.65
N LEU A 138 -20.55 7.78 2.35
CA LEU A 138 -19.91 6.63 1.69
C LEU A 138 -18.39 6.77 1.68
N ILE A 139 -17.86 7.97 1.41
CA ILE A 139 -16.42 8.28 1.53
C ILE A 139 -15.92 8.02 2.96
N ALA A 140 -16.69 8.44 3.97
CA ALA A 140 -16.40 8.12 5.37
C ALA A 140 -16.32 6.60 5.63
N ALA A 141 -17.31 5.84 5.16
CA ALA A 141 -17.34 4.38 5.31
C ALA A 141 -16.17 3.69 4.58
N MET A 142 -15.79 4.19 3.40
CA MET A 142 -14.61 3.74 2.66
C MET A 142 -13.32 3.97 3.47
N HIS A 143 -13.17 5.15 4.10
CA HIS A 143 -12.00 5.45 4.93
C HIS A 143 -11.91 4.58 6.19
N ASP A 144 -13.02 4.09 6.71
CA ASP A 144 -13.02 3.20 7.88
C ASP A 144 -12.59 1.77 7.56
N VAL A 145 -12.60 1.37 6.28
CA VAL A 145 -12.12 0.06 5.81
C VAL A 145 -10.76 0.13 5.10
N GLY A 146 -10.08 1.28 5.16
CA GLY A 146 -8.73 1.48 4.63
C GLY A 146 -8.65 1.97 3.19
N GLU A 147 -9.79 2.30 2.58
CA GLU A 147 -9.84 2.94 1.24
C GLU A 147 -9.65 4.45 1.37
N GLY A 148 -8.96 5.08 0.43
CA GLY A 148 -8.60 6.51 0.51
C GLY A 148 -9.01 7.40 -0.67
N PRO A 149 -10.28 7.37 -1.14
CA PRO A 149 -10.74 8.27 -2.20
C PRO A 149 -10.65 9.75 -1.77
N PHE A 150 -10.32 10.62 -2.71
CA PHE A 150 -10.14 12.07 -2.57
C PHE A 150 -9.02 12.53 -1.61
N PHE A 151 -8.95 12.03 -0.38
CA PHE A 151 -7.96 12.44 0.62
C PHE A 151 -7.67 11.32 1.61
N GLY A 152 -6.51 11.39 2.26
CA GLY A 152 -6.10 10.47 3.30
C GLY A 152 -6.46 11.00 4.68
N GLY A 153 -6.67 10.09 5.63
CA GLY A 153 -6.80 10.46 7.03
C GLY A 153 -6.34 9.34 7.95
N GLY A 154 -5.55 9.67 8.96
CA GLY A 154 -4.98 8.68 9.86
C GLY A 154 -4.57 9.28 11.20
N VAL A 155 -4.42 8.42 12.21
CA VAL A 155 -3.94 8.83 13.53
C VAL A 155 -2.44 8.56 13.62
N GLY A 156 -1.70 9.53 14.09
CA GLY A 156 -0.27 9.40 14.35
C GLY A 156 0.17 10.27 15.53
N ALA A 157 1.44 10.15 15.91
CA ALA A 157 2.01 11.03 16.92
C ALA A 157 1.99 12.49 16.44
N ASP A 158 1.65 13.43 17.31
CA ASP A 158 1.74 14.86 17.01
C ASP A 158 3.22 15.27 16.86
N LEU A 159 3.56 15.88 15.73
CA LEU A 159 4.93 16.30 15.39
C LEU A 159 5.54 17.24 16.46
N MET A 160 4.70 18.06 17.11
CA MET A 160 5.13 19.01 18.12
C MET A 160 4.88 18.51 19.56
N ASN A 161 4.27 17.33 19.71
CA ASN A 161 4.06 16.67 20.99
C ASN A 161 3.93 15.15 20.81
N SER A 162 5.05 14.43 20.76
CA SER A 162 5.06 13.00 20.46
C SER A 162 4.33 12.10 21.47
N ASP A 163 4.02 12.62 22.66
CA ASP A 163 3.23 11.91 23.68
C ASP A 163 1.73 11.91 23.37
N MET A 164 1.27 12.70 22.40
CA MET A 164 -0.11 12.74 21.96
C MET A 164 -0.30 12.10 20.59
N GLN A 165 -1.44 11.42 20.43
CA GLN A 165 -1.94 11.02 19.13
C GLN A 165 -2.87 12.12 18.59
N ILE A 166 -2.75 12.42 17.31
CA ILE A 166 -3.59 13.38 16.61
C ILE A 166 -4.04 12.80 15.27
N PHE A 167 -5.20 13.25 14.82
CA PHE A 167 -5.71 12.94 13.49
C PHE A 167 -5.08 13.88 12.46
N TYR A 168 -4.51 13.28 11.41
CA TYR A 168 -3.95 13.95 10.25
C TYR A 168 -4.90 13.78 9.07
N LEU A 169 -5.03 14.85 8.28
CA LEU A 169 -5.68 14.86 6.98
C LEU A 169 -4.62 15.22 5.93
N SER A 170 -4.49 14.40 4.89
CA SER A 170 -3.48 14.59 3.83
C SER A 170 -4.07 14.44 2.44
N GLN A 171 -3.38 14.95 1.43
CA GLN A 171 -3.71 14.67 0.03
C GLN A 171 -3.64 13.16 -0.26
N SER A 172 -4.51 12.70 -1.18
CA SER A 172 -4.60 11.30 -1.64
C SER A 172 -5.46 11.25 -2.91
N GLY A 173 -5.94 10.06 -3.26
CA GLY A 173 -7.02 9.85 -4.22
C GLY A 173 -6.56 9.60 -5.66
N LEU A 174 -5.26 9.43 -5.88
CA LEU A 174 -4.66 9.12 -7.19
C LEU A 174 -4.44 7.62 -7.34
N GLY A 175 -4.88 7.02 -8.46
CA GLY A 175 -4.74 5.58 -8.71
C GLY A 175 -3.41 5.12 -9.31
N ILE A 176 -2.60 6.02 -9.90
CA ILE A 176 -1.27 5.68 -10.46
C ILE A 176 -0.10 6.33 -9.72
N GLY A 177 -0.29 6.64 -8.44
CA GLY A 177 0.77 7.11 -7.55
C GLY A 177 0.95 8.61 -7.59
N ASP A 178 2.07 9.08 -8.16
CA ASP A 178 2.45 10.50 -8.10
C ASP A 178 1.65 11.39 -9.06
N ARG A 179 1.43 12.65 -8.68
CA ARG A 179 0.75 13.67 -9.49
C ARG A 179 1.37 13.84 -10.89
N ASP A 180 2.68 13.68 -11.03
CA ASP A 180 3.38 13.90 -12.28
C ASP A 180 3.06 12.83 -13.34
N TYR A 181 2.54 11.65 -12.94
CA TYR A 181 2.00 10.68 -13.91
C TYR A 181 0.78 11.21 -14.66
N TYR A 182 0.06 12.18 -14.10
CA TYR A 182 -1.10 12.80 -14.73
C TYR A 182 -0.71 14.05 -15.55
N LEU A 183 0.28 14.80 -15.06
CA LEU A 183 0.55 16.17 -15.53
C LEU A 183 1.70 16.28 -16.54
N LYS A 184 2.70 15.38 -16.49
CA LYS A 184 3.84 15.44 -17.42
C LYS A 184 3.54 14.72 -18.73
N LEU A 185 3.87 15.36 -19.85
CA LEU A 185 3.64 14.81 -21.19
C LEU A 185 4.37 13.48 -21.43
N GLU A 186 5.55 13.28 -20.84
CA GLU A 186 6.31 12.02 -20.93
C GLU A 186 5.56 10.82 -20.33
N ASN A 187 4.59 11.06 -19.43
CA ASN A 187 3.78 10.03 -18.79
C ASN A 187 2.42 9.81 -19.48
N ALA A 188 2.15 10.46 -20.62
CA ALA A 188 0.86 10.39 -21.30
C ALA A 188 0.43 8.94 -21.61
N SER A 189 1.36 8.07 -22.00
CA SER A 189 1.07 6.65 -22.25
C SER A 189 0.71 5.88 -20.98
N ILE A 190 1.24 6.26 -19.82
CA ILE A 190 0.92 5.62 -18.52
C ILE A 190 -0.50 6.01 -18.11
N LYS A 191 -0.84 7.31 -18.19
CA LYS A 191 -2.20 7.80 -17.93
C LYS A 191 -3.22 7.14 -18.88
N GLU A 192 -2.88 6.98 -20.15
CA GLU A 192 -3.75 6.32 -21.12
C GLU A 192 -3.89 4.82 -20.81
N ALA A 193 -2.81 4.12 -20.43
CA ALA A 193 -2.90 2.73 -19.99
C ALA A 193 -3.80 2.59 -18.75
N TYR A 194 -3.73 3.54 -17.81
CA TYR A 194 -4.60 3.55 -16.63
C TYR A 194 -6.08 3.80 -16.98
N ARG A 195 -6.38 4.74 -17.90
CA ARG A 195 -7.73 4.93 -18.44
C ARG A 195 -8.28 3.63 -19.04
N ASN A 196 -7.48 2.94 -19.84
CA ASN A 196 -7.87 1.66 -20.46
C ASN A 196 -8.06 0.55 -19.42
N PHE A 197 -7.24 0.53 -18.37
CA PHE A 197 -7.41 -0.36 -17.23
C PHE A 197 -8.74 -0.09 -16.51
N LEU A 198 -9.07 1.17 -16.19
CA LEU A 198 -10.33 1.54 -15.56
C LEU A 198 -11.54 1.14 -16.43
N ASN A 199 -11.49 1.41 -17.74
CA ASN A 199 -12.54 0.95 -18.66
C ASN A 199 -12.69 -0.59 -18.58
N ARG A 200 -11.57 -1.31 -18.61
CA ARG A 200 -11.59 -2.77 -18.56
C ARG A 200 -12.23 -3.30 -17.28
N ILE A 201 -11.88 -2.78 -16.11
CA ILE A 201 -12.46 -3.25 -14.84
C ILE A 201 -13.94 -2.87 -14.72
N PHE A 202 -14.36 -1.69 -15.18
CA PHE A 202 -15.78 -1.35 -15.25
C PHE A 202 -16.58 -2.27 -16.18
N THR A 203 -16.00 -2.62 -17.34
CA THR A 203 -16.60 -3.57 -18.29
C THR A 203 -16.75 -4.95 -17.65
N LEU A 204 -15.72 -5.42 -16.93
CA LEU A 204 -15.75 -6.70 -16.21
C LEU A 204 -16.80 -6.71 -15.09
N CYS A 205 -17.05 -5.58 -14.44
CA CYS A 205 -18.14 -5.41 -13.48
C CYS A 205 -19.53 -5.25 -14.11
N GLY A 206 -19.64 -5.27 -15.44
CA GLY A 206 -20.92 -5.21 -16.17
C GLY A 206 -21.49 -3.81 -16.36
N SER A 207 -20.66 -2.75 -16.27
CA SER A 207 -21.10 -1.39 -16.58
C SER A 207 -21.32 -1.21 -18.09
N ASP A 208 -22.47 -0.64 -18.46
CA ASP A 208 -22.81 -0.25 -19.84
C ASP A 208 -22.18 1.09 -20.27
N ARG A 209 -21.63 1.83 -19.31
CA ARG A 209 -21.00 3.15 -19.46
C ARG A 209 -19.53 3.15 -19.06
N ALA A 210 -18.86 2.00 -19.19
CA ALA A 210 -17.50 1.78 -18.72
C ALA A 210 -16.48 2.83 -19.18
N GLN A 211 -16.50 3.21 -20.47
CA GLN A 211 -15.61 4.24 -21.00
C GLN A 211 -15.87 5.61 -20.36
N VAL A 212 -17.13 6.03 -20.27
CA VAL A 212 -17.50 7.32 -19.67
C VAL A 212 -17.13 7.37 -18.18
N ALA A 213 -17.36 6.27 -17.45
CA ALA A 213 -17.00 6.18 -16.04
C ALA A 213 -15.48 6.24 -15.83
N ALA A 214 -14.71 5.53 -16.67
CA ALA A 214 -13.25 5.60 -16.66
C ALA A 214 -12.76 7.03 -16.97
N ASP A 215 -13.36 7.71 -17.94
CA ASP A 215 -12.99 9.07 -18.31
C ASP A 215 -13.26 10.07 -17.18
N ASN A 216 -14.42 9.95 -16.53
CA ASN A 216 -14.79 10.75 -15.36
C ASN A 216 -13.85 10.51 -14.19
N ALA A 217 -13.48 9.26 -13.92
CA ALA A 217 -12.55 8.92 -12.84
C ALA A 217 -11.15 9.52 -13.09
N VAL A 218 -10.60 9.34 -14.30
CA VAL A 218 -9.30 9.94 -14.65
C VAL A 218 -9.37 11.46 -14.57
N PHE A 219 -10.47 12.08 -15.02
CA PHE A 219 -10.63 13.54 -14.93
C PHE A 219 -10.62 14.03 -13.48
N VAL A 220 -11.34 13.35 -12.57
CA VAL A 220 -11.31 13.68 -11.14
C VAL A 220 -9.88 13.57 -10.60
N GLU A 221 -9.17 12.49 -10.93
CA GLU A 221 -7.79 12.30 -10.50
C GLU A 221 -6.83 13.35 -11.09
N GLU A 222 -7.04 13.82 -12.32
CA GLU A 222 -6.28 14.94 -12.90
C GLU A 222 -6.49 16.25 -12.13
N VAL A 223 -7.74 16.53 -11.72
CA VAL A 223 -8.05 17.70 -10.87
C VAL A 223 -7.35 17.58 -9.52
N LEU A 224 -7.37 16.41 -8.89
CA LEU A 224 -6.64 16.17 -7.64
C LEU A 224 -5.14 16.36 -7.84
N ALA A 225 -4.55 15.69 -8.84
CA ALA A 225 -3.12 15.75 -9.14
C ALA A 225 -2.64 17.18 -9.39
N LEU A 226 -3.42 17.98 -10.14
CA LEU A 226 -3.09 19.38 -10.40
C LEU A 226 -2.92 20.18 -9.10
N ASN A 227 -3.77 19.90 -8.10
CA ASN A 227 -3.82 20.61 -6.83
C ASN A 227 -3.02 19.94 -5.69
N SER A 228 -2.50 18.73 -5.92
CA SER A 228 -1.57 18.07 -5.00
C SER A 228 -0.23 18.81 -4.97
N TRP A 229 0.36 18.86 -3.78
CA TRP A 229 1.75 19.24 -3.57
C TRP A 229 2.68 18.27 -4.29
N THR A 230 3.79 18.80 -4.78
CA THR A 230 4.91 18.03 -5.35
C THR A 230 5.65 17.24 -4.28
N ARG A 231 6.40 16.23 -4.71
CA ARG A 231 7.25 15.43 -3.81
C ARG A 231 8.29 16.28 -3.07
N GLU A 232 8.76 17.36 -3.68
CA GLU A 232 9.67 18.31 -3.07
C GLU A 232 8.98 19.09 -1.95
N GLN A 233 7.75 19.55 -2.17
CA GLN A 233 6.95 20.23 -1.14
C GLN A 233 6.59 19.30 0.01
N GLU A 234 6.23 18.04 -0.27
CA GLU A 234 5.90 17.05 0.76
C GLU A 234 7.09 16.63 1.64
N ARG A 235 8.31 17.08 1.34
CA ARG A 235 9.49 16.86 2.21
C ARG A 235 9.67 17.95 3.26
N ASP A 236 8.90 19.03 3.19
CA ASP A 236 8.89 20.08 4.22
C ASP A 236 7.85 19.75 5.30
N TYR A 237 8.29 19.00 6.33
CA TYR A 237 7.44 18.61 7.45
C TYR A 237 6.89 19.81 8.25
N ALA A 238 7.59 20.95 8.26
CA ALA A 238 7.12 22.14 8.95
C ALA A 238 5.96 22.78 8.18
N ALA A 239 6.05 22.83 6.84
CA ALA A 239 4.96 23.29 5.98
C ALA A 239 3.72 22.41 6.06
N GLN A 240 3.88 21.10 6.33
CA GLN A 240 2.78 20.17 6.54
C GLN A 240 2.06 20.33 7.89
N TYR A 241 2.65 21.04 8.86
CA TYR A 241 2.07 21.16 10.19
C TYR A 241 1.10 22.35 10.28
N ASN A 242 -0.14 22.17 9.81
CA ASN A 242 -1.19 23.19 9.88
C ASN A 242 -2.33 22.75 10.81
N PRO A 243 -2.23 23.01 12.12
CA PRO A 243 -3.26 22.64 13.09
C PRO A 243 -4.54 23.47 12.89
N MET A 244 -5.67 22.78 12.81
CA MET A 244 -7.02 23.37 12.74
C MET A 244 -7.97 22.61 13.66
N SER A 245 -8.97 23.27 14.24
CA SER A 245 -10.09 22.57 14.87
C SER A 245 -11.02 21.97 13.82
N SER A 246 -11.82 20.96 14.18
CA SER A 246 -12.83 20.41 13.27
C SER A 246 -13.86 21.46 12.83
N LYS A 247 -14.14 22.46 13.67
CA LYS A 247 -14.98 23.62 13.32
C LYS A 247 -14.34 24.48 12.23
N GLN A 248 -13.05 24.83 12.39
CA GLN A 248 -12.31 25.59 11.39
C GLN A 248 -12.25 24.87 10.04
N ILE A 249 -12.08 23.54 10.04
CA ILE A 249 -12.10 22.73 8.80
C ILE A 249 -13.45 22.87 8.08
N VAL A 250 -14.56 22.76 8.82
CA VAL A 250 -15.92 22.92 8.26
C VAL A 250 -16.14 24.33 7.71
N GLU A 251 -15.63 25.36 8.39
CA GLU A 251 -15.76 26.75 7.97
C GLU A 251 -14.90 27.09 6.74
N ASN A 252 -13.67 26.57 6.69
CA ASN A 252 -12.70 26.87 5.64
C ASN A 252 -12.98 26.10 4.34
N TYR A 253 -13.53 24.88 4.42
CA TYR A 253 -13.67 23.98 3.28
C TYR A 253 -15.13 23.61 3.00
N LYS A 254 -15.94 24.59 2.58
CA LYS A 254 -17.41 24.48 2.49
C LYS A 254 -17.96 23.57 1.38
N GLY A 255 -17.18 23.26 0.34
CA GLY A 255 -17.67 22.48 -0.79
C GLY A 255 -17.78 20.97 -0.51
N PHE A 256 -17.00 20.44 0.43
CA PHE A 256 -17.13 19.09 0.97
C PHE A 256 -17.77 19.13 2.37
N PRO A 257 -18.80 18.32 2.67
CA PRO A 257 -19.53 18.39 3.94
C PRO A 257 -18.77 17.69 5.07
N PHE A 258 -17.66 18.28 5.53
CA PHE A 258 -16.78 17.73 6.57
C PHE A 258 -17.52 17.39 7.88
N ALA A 259 -18.54 18.15 8.26
CA ALA A 259 -19.34 17.86 9.45
C ALA A 259 -20.08 16.51 9.31
N VAL A 260 -20.66 16.24 8.13
CA VAL A 260 -21.31 14.95 7.82
C VAL A 260 -20.29 13.83 7.79
N TYR A 261 -19.14 14.08 7.18
CA TYR A 261 -18.04 13.11 7.11
C TYR A 261 -17.52 12.72 8.50
N PHE A 262 -17.19 13.68 9.36
CA PHE A 262 -16.71 13.41 10.72
C PHE A 262 -17.75 12.69 11.57
N ALA A 263 -19.02 13.10 11.48
CA ALA A 263 -20.11 12.43 12.18
C ALA A 263 -20.28 10.97 11.73
N ALA A 264 -20.20 10.69 10.42
CA ALA A 264 -20.30 9.34 9.87
C ALA A 264 -19.16 8.41 10.34
N ARG A 265 -17.97 8.98 10.57
CA ARG A 265 -16.79 8.25 11.11
C ARG A 265 -16.74 8.20 12.63
N ASN A 266 -17.75 8.72 13.33
CA ASN A 266 -17.77 8.86 14.79
C ASN A 266 -16.57 9.65 15.35
N ILE A 267 -16.09 10.64 14.60
CA ILE A 267 -15.04 11.55 15.06
C ILE A 267 -15.73 12.71 15.80
N PRO A 268 -15.59 12.81 17.15
CA PRO A 268 -16.19 13.91 17.89
C PRO A 268 -15.49 15.22 17.55
N GLU A 269 -16.07 16.35 17.96
CA GLU A 269 -15.43 17.65 17.79
C GLU A 269 -13.99 17.63 18.32
N GLN A 270 -13.05 18.09 17.50
CA GLN A 270 -11.62 18.13 17.82
C GLN A 270 -11.15 19.57 17.88
N GLU A 271 -10.43 19.92 18.94
CA GLU A 271 -9.73 21.21 19.03
C GLU A 271 -8.51 21.26 18.10
N LYS A 272 -7.96 20.09 17.72
CA LYS A 272 -6.75 20.01 16.91
C LYS A 272 -6.74 18.78 16.00
N ILE A 273 -6.70 19.03 14.70
CA ILE A 273 -6.46 18.11 13.58
C ILE A 273 -5.34 18.75 12.75
N ILE A 274 -4.39 17.96 12.27
CA ILE A 274 -3.34 18.48 11.38
C ILE A 274 -3.79 18.33 9.94
N VAL A 275 -3.90 19.45 9.22
CA VAL A 275 -4.19 19.46 7.78
C VAL A 275 -2.87 19.61 7.04
N CYS A 276 -2.38 18.55 6.41
CA CYS A 276 -1.05 18.53 5.82
C CYS A 276 -0.90 19.52 4.67
N GLU A 277 -1.86 19.54 3.73
CA GLU A 277 -1.80 20.40 2.54
C GLU A 277 -3.06 21.30 2.44
N PRO A 278 -3.13 22.45 3.15
CA PRO A 278 -4.33 23.30 3.16
C PRO A 278 -4.83 23.71 1.77
N SER A 279 -3.92 24.03 0.83
CA SER A 279 -4.28 24.40 -0.55
C SER A 279 -4.92 23.25 -1.32
N PHE A 280 -4.52 22.00 -1.05
CA PHE A 280 -5.16 20.82 -1.64
C PHE A 280 -6.60 20.70 -1.14
N PHE A 281 -6.81 20.82 0.17
CA PHE A 281 -8.15 20.72 0.78
C PHE A 281 -9.09 21.85 0.33
N GLU A 282 -8.58 23.06 0.11
CA GLU A 282 -9.34 24.16 -0.50
C GLU A 282 -9.80 23.80 -1.90
N ALA A 283 -8.88 23.36 -2.77
CA ALA A 283 -9.18 23.02 -4.15
C ALA A 283 -10.10 21.79 -4.27
N PHE A 284 -9.80 20.73 -3.53
CA PHE A 284 -10.64 19.52 -3.44
C PHE A 284 -12.06 19.87 -2.99
N SER A 285 -12.19 20.64 -1.90
CA SER A 285 -13.49 20.98 -1.36
C SER A 285 -14.32 21.77 -2.38
N ASN A 286 -13.72 22.79 -3.01
CA ASN A 286 -14.36 23.57 -4.06
C ASN A 286 -14.77 22.70 -5.28
N TYR A 287 -13.90 21.80 -5.72
CA TYR A 287 -14.21 20.88 -6.82
C TYR A 287 -15.37 19.95 -6.44
N TYR A 288 -15.32 19.29 -5.28
CA TYR A 288 -16.38 18.41 -4.81
C TYR A 288 -17.73 19.13 -4.74
N GLY A 289 -17.74 20.37 -4.24
CA GLY A 289 -18.96 21.18 -4.14
C GLY A 289 -19.60 21.55 -5.47
N THR A 290 -18.80 21.67 -6.54
CA THR A 290 -19.26 22.16 -7.86
C THR A 290 -19.38 21.07 -8.93
N ALA A 291 -18.68 19.94 -8.78
CA ALA A 291 -18.68 18.84 -9.74
C ALA A 291 -20.06 18.19 -9.91
N ASP A 292 -20.32 17.62 -11.09
CA ASP A 292 -21.51 16.79 -11.31
C ASP A 292 -21.46 15.55 -10.39
N ILE A 293 -22.56 15.24 -9.72
CA ILE A 293 -22.62 14.13 -8.76
C ILE A 293 -22.32 12.78 -9.44
N GLN A 294 -22.69 12.60 -10.71
CA GLN A 294 -22.40 11.40 -11.46
C GLN A 294 -20.91 11.23 -11.72
N VAL A 295 -20.16 12.32 -11.94
CA VAL A 295 -18.70 12.28 -12.10
C VAL A 295 -18.04 11.82 -10.79
N LEU A 296 -18.52 12.32 -9.64
CA LEU A 296 -18.03 11.90 -8.32
C LEU A 296 -18.34 10.43 -8.04
N LYS A 297 -19.54 9.95 -8.40
CA LYS A 297 -19.92 8.53 -8.31
C LYS A 297 -19.02 7.63 -9.16
N ASP A 298 -18.79 8.01 -10.41
CA ASP A 298 -17.95 7.26 -11.34
C ASP A 298 -16.51 7.15 -10.78
N TYR A 299 -15.96 8.22 -10.20
CA TYR A 299 -14.67 8.18 -9.50
C TYR A 299 -14.65 7.26 -8.28
N LEU A 300 -15.63 7.36 -7.38
CA LEU A 300 -15.69 6.50 -6.20
C LEU A 300 -15.84 5.02 -6.58
N ALA A 301 -16.65 4.73 -7.60
CA ALA A 301 -16.78 3.39 -8.13
C ALA A 301 -15.46 2.89 -8.73
N ALA A 302 -14.70 3.75 -9.42
CA ALA A 302 -13.38 3.38 -9.95
C ALA A 302 -12.39 3.03 -8.84
N GLN A 303 -12.32 3.85 -7.79
CA GLN A 303 -11.47 3.61 -6.62
C GLN A 303 -11.83 2.27 -5.94
N LEU A 304 -13.12 2.05 -5.67
CA LEU A 304 -13.61 0.82 -5.04
C LEU A 304 -13.36 -0.43 -5.90
N ILE A 305 -13.64 -0.38 -7.19
CA ILE A 305 -13.45 -1.53 -8.07
C ILE A 305 -11.96 -1.83 -8.21
N SER A 306 -11.12 -0.81 -8.39
CA SER A 306 -9.68 -0.98 -8.53
C SER A 306 -9.02 -1.54 -7.28
N SER A 307 -9.47 -1.16 -6.08
CA SER A 307 -8.94 -1.68 -4.82
C SER A 307 -9.41 -3.12 -4.53
N SER A 308 -10.50 -3.54 -5.16
CA SER A 308 -11.07 -4.89 -5.06
C SER A 308 -10.51 -5.88 -6.10
N CYS A 309 -9.61 -5.44 -6.98
CA CYS A 309 -8.96 -6.24 -8.02
C CYS A 309 -7.61 -6.82 -7.60
#